data_AF-A0A3S0IUZ4-F1
#
_entry.id   AF-A0A3S0IUZ4-F1
#
_cell.length_a   1.000
_cell.length_b   1.000
_cell.length_c   1.000
_cell.angle_alpha   90.00
_cell.angle_beta   90.00
_cell.angle_gamma   90.00
#
_symmetry.space_group_name_H-M   'P 1'
#
loop_
_entity.id
_entity.type
_entity.pdbx_description
1 polymer ?
#
loop_
_entity_poly.entity_id
_entity_poly.type
_entity_poly.pdbx_seq_one_letter_code
_entity_poly.pdbx_strand_id
1 'polypeptide(L)'
;MRRESFLPTLWREYWLGLLCVPESLPTFTSVLWPRCVYHRPGGYAGPLLISDRSLNGAGVPEYPLNALEGSDYRIWSLLLERGSLDIDEDIVDYNEDNCPFDFNPEQVNTDGDALGDICDPDMDGDGIDNESDNCPLIPNTDQANFDGDELGDVCDLDADNDEVNDDSDLCLYTQLGATVNASGCSIAQLVPCEGADENTSWKNHGQYVSKMAKEAKTFRKQGLINQWEFLTIMQAAAQSACGK
;
A
#
# COMPACT_ATOMS: atom_id res chain seq x y z
N MET A 1 28.04 -41.09 13.22
CA MET A 1 26.93 -40.44 13.96
C MET A 1 26.86 -39.00 13.48
N ARG A 2 25.68 -38.58 13.04
CA ARG A 2 25.42 -37.35 12.29
C ARG A 2 25.88 -36.11 13.08
N ARG A 3 26.65 -35.25 12.41
CA ARG A 3 26.49 -33.80 12.54
C ARG A 3 25.33 -33.42 11.63
N GLU A 4 24.49 -32.48 12.02
CA GLU A 4 24.15 -31.30 11.21
C GLU A 4 23.56 -30.21 12.12
N SER A 5 23.79 -28.98 11.69
CA SER A 5 23.63 -27.71 12.35
C SER A 5 22.61 -26.87 11.56
N PHE A 6 21.96 -25.96 12.29
CA PHE A 6 21.12 -24.81 11.91
C PHE A 6 21.04 -24.37 10.42
N LEU A 7 19.77 -24.21 10.00
CA LEU A 7 19.08 -23.41 8.95
C LEU A 7 19.89 -22.43 8.05
N PRO A 8 19.43 -22.19 6.79
CA PRO A 8 18.45 -21.11 6.58
C PRO A 8 17.28 -21.44 5.63
N THR A 9 16.19 -20.75 5.95
CA THR A 9 15.02 -20.29 5.18
C THR A 9 15.23 -20.14 3.66
N LEU A 10 14.29 -20.68 2.87
CA LEU A 10 13.83 -20.18 1.57
C LEU A 10 12.58 -21.00 1.19
N TRP A 11 11.38 -20.43 1.33
CA TRP A 11 10.16 -20.98 0.72
C TRP A 11 9.49 -19.90 -0.12
N ARG A 12 9.95 -19.77 -1.36
CA ARG A 12 9.08 -19.61 -2.53
C ARG A 12 9.35 -20.84 -3.38
N GLU A 13 8.33 -21.66 -3.59
CA GLU A 13 7.88 -22.07 -4.92
C GLU A 13 6.68 -23.02 -4.84
N TYR A 14 5.79 -22.79 -5.80
CA TYR A 14 4.53 -23.46 -6.06
C TYR A 14 4.73 -24.90 -6.58
N TRP A 15 3.60 -25.56 -6.88
CA TRP A 15 3.39 -26.84 -7.58
C TRP A 15 2.99 -28.01 -6.67
N LEU A 16 1.70 -28.08 -6.38
CA LEU A 16 1.04 -29.28 -5.88
C LEU A 16 0.69 -30.19 -7.07
N GLY A 17 1.39 -31.33 -7.13
CA GLY A 17 1.19 -32.36 -8.14
C GLY A 17 -0.15 -33.09 -7.97
N LEU A 18 -0.87 -33.22 -9.08
CA LEU A 18 -2.11 -33.99 -9.22
C LEU A 18 -1.77 -35.50 -9.22
N LEU A 19 -2.31 -36.28 -8.27
CA LEU A 19 -2.13 -37.73 -8.22
C LEU A 19 -3.47 -38.40 -8.54
N CYS A 20 -3.57 -39.05 -9.71
CA CYS A 20 -4.77 -39.75 -10.16
C CYS A 20 -4.49 -41.26 -10.18
N VAL A 21 -5.31 -42.06 -9.50
CA VAL A 21 -5.14 -43.53 -9.37
C VAL A 21 -6.19 -44.23 -10.24
N PRO A 22 -5.82 -45.18 -11.13
CA PRO A 22 -6.79 -45.95 -11.89
C PRO A 22 -7.34 -47.11 -11.05
N GLU A 23 -8.64 -47.13 -10.79
CA GLU A 23 -9.31 -48.34 -10.29
C GLU A 23 -9.51 -49.33 -11.44
N SER A 24 -9.19 -50.61 -11.17
CA SER A 24 -9.51 -51.71 -12.08
C SER A 24 -10.52 -52.60 -11.37
N LEU A 25 -11.64 -52.94 -12.04
CA LEU A 25 -12.34 -54.23 -12.02
C LEU A 25 -13.60 -54.17 -12.93
N PRO A 26 -14.21 -55.32 -13.30
CA PRO A 26 -14.49 -55.62 -14.70
C PRO A 26 -15.95 -55.43 -15.11
N THR A 27 -16.12 -55.20 -16.41
CA THR A 27 -17.36 -55.37 -17.19
C THR A 27 -18.59 -54.61 -16.70
N PHE A 28 -18.79 -53.38 -17.19
CA PHE A 28 -19.89 -53.00 -18.07
C PHE A 28 -19.67 -51.55 -18.55
N THR A 29 -20.15 -51.24 -19.74
CA THR A 29 -19.89 -50.01 -20.49
C THR A 29 -20.37 -48.74 -19.78
N SER A 30 -19.45 -47.99 -19.18
CA SER A 30 -19.57 -46.54 -18.99
C SER A 30 -18.16 -45.94 -18.80
N VAL A 31 -17.88 -44.83 -19.49
CA VAL A 31 -16.58 -44.14 -19.43
C VAL A 31 -16.52 -43.39 -18.10
N LEU A 32 -15.72 -43.89 -17.15
CA LEU A 32 -15.37 -43.18 -15.92
C LEU A 32 -14.02 -42.48 -16.11
N TRP A 33 -14.02 -41.15 -15.97
CA TRP A 33 -12.82 -40.32 -15.92
C TRP A 33 -12.17 -40.42 -14.52
N PRO A 34 -10.84 -40.25 -14.39
CA PRO A 34 -10.17 -40.37 -13.11
C PRO A 34 -10.60 -39.25 -12.15
N ARG A 35 -10.97 -39.61 -10.92
CA ARG A 35 -11.08 -38.65 -9.82
C ARG A 35 -9.69 -38.25 -9.36
N CYS A 36 -9.36 -36.97 -9.41
CA CYS A 36 -8.12 -36.44 -8.87
C CYS A 36 -8.46 -35.69 -7.58
N VAL A 37 -7.81 -36.07 -6.47
CA VAL A 37 -8.04 -35.50 -5.14
C VAL A 37 -6.77 -34.78 -4.70
N TYR A 38 -6.90 -33.56 -4.19
CA TYR A 38 -5.80 -32.83 -3.58
C TYR A 38 -5.50 -33.40 -2.19
N HIS A 39 -4.26 -33.84 -1.95
CA HIS A 39 -3.82 -34.29 -0.63
C HIS A 39 -3.14 -33.15 0.15
N ARG A 40 -3.57 -32.93 1.40
CA ARG A 40 -2.82 -32.11 2.37
C ARG A 40 -1.54 -32.85 2.82
N PRO A 41 -0.43 -32.15 3.04
CA PRO A 41 0.69 -32.67 3.83
C PRO A 41 0.23 -32.96 5.27
N GLY A 42 0.69 -34.08 5.84
CA GLY A 42 0.29 -34.52 7.18
C GLY A 42 0.69 -33.52 8.26
N GLY A 43 -0.29 -33.02 9.02
CA GLY A 43 -0.06 -32.12 10.17
C GLY A 43 -1.21 -31.17 10.54
N TYR A 44 -2.20 -30.98 9.67
CA TYR A 44 -3.33 -30.06 9.92
C TYR A 44 -4.58 -30.80 10.44
N ALA A 45 -5.11 -30.36 11.59
CA ALA A 45 -6.42 -30.77 12.11
C ALA A 45 -7.36 -29.55 12.14
N GLY A 46 -8.25 -29.48 11.16
CA GLY A 46 -9.31 -28.47 11.01
C GLY A 46 -10.23 -28.85 9.85
N PRO A 47 -11.51 -28.47 9.84
CA PRO A 47 -12.45 -28.86 8.79
C PRO A 47 -11.95 -28.42 7.40
N LEU A 48 -12.28 -29.22 6.37
CA LEU A 48 -12.10 -28.85 4.98
C LEU A 48 -13.11 -27.76 4.64
N LEU A 49 -12.66 -26.51 4.59
CA LEU A 49 -13.38 -25.48 3.84
C LEU A 49 -13.15 -25.77 2.35
N ILE A 50 -14.26 -25.82 1.62
CA ILE A 50 -14.40 -26.39 0.29
C ILE A 50 -13.58 -25.56 -0.71
N SER A 51 -12.57 -26.15 -1.34
CA SER A 51 -12.15 -25.69 -2.66
C SER A 51 -12.67 -26.72 -3.67
N ASP A 52 -13.57 -26.29 -4.54
CA ASP A 52 -13.92 -27.09 -5.71
C ASP A 52 -14.13 -26.16 -6.90
N ARG A 53 -13.01 -25.72 -7.49
CA ARG A 53 -13.01 -25.10 -8.82
C ARG A 53 -12.95 -26.24 -9.83
N SER A 54 -14.10 -26.84 -10.15
CA SER A 54 -14.20 -27.81 -11.24
C SER A 54 -14.19 -27.06 -12.58
N LEU A 55 -13.15 -27.26 -13.39
CA LEU A 55 -13.09 -26.78 -14.77
C LEU A 55 -13.73 -27.82 -15.68
N ASN A 56 -14.59 -27.39 -16.59
CA ASN A 56 -15.05 -28.28 -17.65
C ASN A 56 -13.91 -28.59 -18.64
N GLY A 57 -14.12 -29.56 -19.54
CA GLY A 57 -13.15 -30.00 -20.55
C GLY A 57 -12.69 -28.93 -21.57
N ALA A 58 -13.07 -27.66 -21.40
CA ALA A 58 -12.61 -26.51 -22.17
C ALA A 58 -11.83 -25.47 -21.33
N GLY A 59 -11.62 -25.68 -20.02
CA GLY A 59 -10.86 -24.78 -19.16
C GLY A 59 -11.62 -23.54 -18.69
N VAL A 60 -12.95 -23.54 -18.77
CA VAL A 60 -13.82 -22.48 -18.25
C VAL A 60 -14.33 -22.89 -16.86
N PRO A 61 -14.34 -21.99 -15.84
CA PRO A 61 -14.93 -22.30 -14.54
C PRO A 61 -16.39 -22.74 -14.69
N GLU A 62 -16.74 -23.93 -14.22
CA GLU A 62 -18.14 -24.29 -14.04
C GLU A 62 -18.69 -23.49 -12.85
N TYR A 63 -19.84 -22.84 -13.04
CA TYR A 63 -20.60 -22.24 -11.95
C TYR A 63 -20.75 -23.24 -10.79
N PRO A 64 -20.67 -22.81 -9.51
CA PRO A 64 -20.64 -23.71 -8.36
C PRO A 64 -22.06 -24.22 -8.09
N LEU A 65 -22.57 -25.12 -8.93
CA LEU A 65 -23.86 -25.76 -8.73
C LEU A 65 -23.76 -27.15 -8.09
N ASN A 66 -22.56 -27.68 -7.87
CA ASN A 66 -22.39 -29.10 -7.55
C ASN A 66 -21.67 -29.41 -6.21
N ALA A 67 -21.48 -28.43 -5.32
CA ALA A 67 -20.91 -28.68 -3.98
C ALA A 67 -21.88 -29.30 -2.97
N LEU A 68 -23.04 -29.82 -3.41
CA LEU A 68 -24.13 -30.28 -2.53
C LEU A 68 -24.62 -31.70 -2.83
N GLU A 69 -23.78 -32.57 -3.37
CA GLU A 69 -24.01 -34.01 -3.20
C GLU A 69 -23.50 -34.46 -1.82
N GLY A 70 -24.20 -34.04 -0.75
CA GLY A 70 -23.99 -34.62 0.57
C GLY A 70 -24.33 -33.76 1.79
N SER A 71 -24.46 -32.44 1.66
CA SER A 71 -24.95 -31.61 2.75
C SER A 71 -26.47 -31.47 2.68
N ASP A 72 -27.06 -31.67 3.85
CA ASP A 72 -28.48 -31.67 4.13
C ASP A 72 -29.21 -30.52 3.42
N TYR A 73 -30.14 -30.85 2.51
CA TYR A 73 -31.03 -29.90 1.80
C TYR A 73 -31.80 -28.95 2.73
N ARG A 74 -31.77 -29.22 4.05
CA ARG A 74 -32.29 -28.35 5.10
C ARG A 74 -31.53 -27.02 5.26
N ILE A 75 -30.24 -26.95 4.93
CA ILE A 75 -29.49 -25.67 4.97
C ILE A 75 -29.90 -24.78 3.80
N TRP A 76 -30.00 -25.35 2.58
CA TRP A 76 -30.51 -24.65 1.40
C TRP A 76 -31.94 -24.12 1.58
N SER A 77 -32.78 -24.89 2.28
CA SER A 77 -34.15 -24.46 2.60
C SER A 77 -34.20 -23.33 3.63
N LEU A 78 -33.25 -23.26 4.58
CA LEU A 78 -33.16 -22.18 5.57
C LEU A 78 -32.61 -20.87 4.98
N LEU A 79 -31.71 -20.96 3.99
CA LEU A 79 -31.20 -19.81 3.25
C LEU A 79 -32.28 -19.21 2.32
N LEU A 80 -33.03 -20.07 1.62
CA LEU A 80 -34.17 -19.65 0.77
C LEU A 80 -35.35 -19.06 1.56
N GLU A 81 -35.57 -19.47 2.82
CA GLU A 81 -36.64 -18.91 3.67
C GLU A 81 -36.30 -17.52 4.25
N ARG A 82 -35.01 -17.14 4.27
CA ARG A 82 -34.55 -15.84 4.80
C ARG A 82 -34.30 -14.78 3.72
N GLY A 83 -34.28 -15.14 2.44
CA GLY A 83 -34.09 -14.19 1.34
C GLY A 83 -32.67 -13.64 1.19
N SER A 84 -31.72 -14.14 1.97
CA SER A 84 -30.33 -13.71 2.00
C SER A 84 -29.48 -14.77 1.30
N LEU A 85 -29.06 -14.48 0.07
CA LEU A 85 -27.99 -15.20 -0.60
C LEU A 85 -26.71 -14.46 -0.22
N ASP A 86 -25.93 -15.03 0.67
CA ASP A 86 -24.64 -14.50 1.14
C ASP A 86 -23.62 -15.60 0.83
N ILE A 87 -22.67 -15.34 -0.07
CA ILE A 87 -21.78 -16.36 -0.65
C ILE A 87 -20.47 -16.48 0.12
N ASP A 88 -19.96 -15.38 0.67
CA ASP A 88 -18.70 -15.32 1.41
C ASP A 88 -18.89 -15.23 2.94
N GLU A 89 -20.14 -15.27 3.39
CA GLU A 89 -20.59 -15.36 4.78
C GLU A 89 -20.27 -14.10 5.61
N ASP A 90 -20.31 -12.92 4.98
CA ASP A 90 -19.99 -11.63 5.60
C ASP A 90 -21.19 -10.87 6.20
N ILE A 91 -22.39 -11.46 6.15
CA ILE A 91 -23.65 -10.91 6.67
C ILE A 91 -24.26 -9.83 5.75
N VAL A 92 -23.71 -9.62 4.55
CA VAL A 92 -24.28 -8.79 3.49
C VAL A 92 -24.88 -9.68 2.40
N ASP A 93 -26.03 -9.27 1.87
CA ASP A 93 -26.68 -10.03 0.80
C ASP A 93 -25.96 -9.79 -0.53
N TYR A 94 -25.78 -10.83 -1.35
CA TYR A 94 -25.09 -10.83 -2.65
C TYR A 94 -25.42 -9.67 -3.61
N ASN A 95 -26.66 -9.14 -3.57
CA ASN A 95 -27.06 -8.02 -4.45
C ASN A 95 -26.79 -6.64 -3.83
N GLU A 96 -26.52 -6.58 -2.54
CA GLU A 96 -26.17 -5.39 -1.76
C GLU A 96 -24.68 -5.37 -1.38
N ASP A 97 -23.98 -6.46 -1.65
CA ASP A 97 -22.55 -6.67 -1.41
C ASP A 97 -21.70 -6.10 -2.55
N ASN A 98 -20.78 -5.19 -2.22
CA ASN A 98 -19.85 -4.59 -3.16
C ASN A 98 -18.63 -5.48 -3.47
N CYS A 99 -18.44 -6.59 -2.73
CA CYS A 99 -17.48 -7.66 -3.03
C CYS A 99 -18.08 -9.05 -2.80
N PRO A 100 -19.03 -9.53 -3.65
CA PRO A 100 -19.86 -10.72 -3.40
C PRO A 100 -19.18 -12.09 -3.22
N PHE A 101 -17.85 -12.12 -3.24
CA PHE A 101 -17.03 -13.32 -3.15
C PHE A 101 -15.87 -13.18 -2.16
N ASP A 102 -15.71 -12.02 -1.52
CA ASP A 102 -14.57 -11.68 -0.65
C ASP A 102 -15.08 -11.01 0.63
N PHE A 103 -15.11 -11.77 1.73
CA PHE A 103 -15.64 -11.35 3.04
C PHE A 103 -15.24 -9.92 3.43
N ASN A 104 -16.22 -8.99 3.45
CA ASN A 104 -16.00 -7.58 3.75
C ASN A 104 -17.23 -6.93 4.44
N PRO A 105 -17.56 -7.33 5.68
CA PRO A 105 -18.80 -6.95 6.37
C PRO A 105 -18.99 -5.44 6.59
N GLU A 106 -17.91 -4.67 6.50
CA GLU A 106 -17.89 -3.21 6.66
C GLU A 106 -18.21 -2.49 5.34
N GLN A 107 -18.17 -3.19 4.20
CA GLN A 107 -18.52 -2.71 2.86
C GLN A 107 -17.82 -1.37 2.53
N VAL A 108 -16.54 -1.26 2.92
CA VAL A 108 -15.72 -0.09 2.62
C VAL A 108 -15.57 0.03 1.11
N ASN A 109 -15.77 1.25 0.61
CA ASN A 109 -15.66 1.64 -0.78
C ASN A 109 -15.19 3.10 -0.79
N THR A 110 -13.90 3.30 -1.03
CA THR A 110 -13.20 4.57 -0.85
C THR A 110 -13.49 5.55 -1.99
N ASP A 111 -13.53 5.08 -3.24
CA ASP A 111 -13.78 5.92 -4.42
C ASP A 111 -15.28 6.03 -4.80
N GLY A 112 -16.12 5.15 -4.24
CA GLY A 112 -17.56 5.11 -4.43
C GLY A 112 -18.00 4.46 -5.75
N ASP A 113 -17.16 3.63 -6.36
CA ASP A 113 -17.47 2.93 -7.61
C ASP A 113 -18.34 1.66 -7.37
N ALA A 114 -18.36 0.71 -8.31
CA ALA A 114 -19.17 -0.50 -8.18
C ALA A 114 -18.53 -1.61 -7.30
N LEU A 115 -17.23 -1.54 -7.05
CA LEU A 115 -16.46 -2.50 -6.28
C LEU A 115 -16.23 -1.97 -4.85
N GLY A 116 -15.99 -2.86 -3.90
CA GLY A 116 -15.51 -2.48 -2.57
C GLY A 116 -13.98 -2.59 -2.50
N ASP A 117 -13.37 -1.91 -1.54
CA ASP A 117 -11.90 -1.80 -1.40
C ASP A 117 -11.19 -3.17 -1.45
N ILE A 118 -11.80 -4.22 -0.87
CA ILE A 118 -11.22 -5.56 -0.80
C ILE A 118 -11.11 -6.25 -2.18
N CYS A 119 -12.00 -5.93 -3.12
CA CYS A 119 -12.05 -6.53 -4.45
C CYS A 119 -11.76 -5.53 -5.58
N ASP A 120 -11.42 -4.28 -5.25
CA ASP A 120 -11.05 -3.23 -6.19
C ASP A 120 -9.53 -3.24 -6.49
N PRO A 121 -9.09 -3.32 -7.76
CA PRO A 121 -7.68 -3.15 -8.12
C PRO A 121 -7.13 -1.72 -7.93
N ASP A 122 -7.98 -0.71 -7.79
CA ASP A 122 -7.65 0.72 -7.66
C ASP A 122 -8.63 1.37 -6.66
N MET A 123 -8.35 1.22 -5.35
CA MET A 123 -9.31 1.52 -4.28
C MET A 123 -9.69 3.00 -4.19
N ASP A 124 -8.86 3.91 -4.71
CA ASP A 124 -9.09 5.35 -4.64
C ASP A 124 -9.49 5.99 -5.98
N GLY A 125 -9.42 5.22 -7.07
CA GLY A 125 -9.93 5.58 -8.38
C GLY A 125 -9.10 6.66 -9.08
N ASP A 126 -7.83 6.81 -8.72
CA ASP A 126 -6.93 7.79 -9.32
C ASP A 126 -6.32 7.31 -10.67
N GLY A 127 -6.48 6.01 -10.98
CA GLY A 127 -6.00 5.36 -12.19
C GLY A 127 -4.64 4.69 -12.05
N ILE A 128 -4.08 4.56 -10.85
CA ILE A 128 -2.89 3.80 -10.51
C ILE A 128 -3.30 2.55 -9.71
N ASP A 129 -2.98 1.36 -10.21
CA ASP A 129 -3.30 0.11 -9.50
C ASP A 129 -2.66 0.08 -8.09
N ASN A 130 -3.37 -0.44 -7.09
CA ASN A 130 -2.97 -0.49 -5.67
C ASN A 130 -1.55 -1.02 -5.42
N GLU A 131 -1.04 -1.93 -6.26
CA GLU A 131 0.32 -2.51 -6.11
C GLU A 131 1.44 -1.53 -6.51
N SER A 132 1.11 -0.51 -7.29
CA SER A 132 2.04 0.51 -7.79
C SER A 132 1.78 1.90 -7.24
N ASP A 133 0.72 2.05 -6.45
CA ASP A 133 0.30 3.30 -5.83
C ASP A 133 1.02 3.53 -4.49
N ASN A 134 1.64 4.70 -4.33
CA ASN A 134 2.27 5.12 -3.08
C ASN A 134 1.27 5.67 -2.04
N CYS A 135 0.01 5.88 -2.41
CA CYS A 135 -1.09 6.24 -1.52
C CYS A 135 -2.41 5.53 -1.87
N PRO A 136 -2.52 4.19 -1.71
CA PRO A 136 -3.66 3.37 -2.20
C PRO A 136 -5.07 3.72 -1.73
N LEU A 137 -5.24 4.71 -0.86
CA LEU A 137 -6.53 5.13 -0.30
C LEU A 137 -6.75 6.65 -0.43
N ILE A 138 -5.83 7.39 -1.05
CA ILE A 138 -5.89 8.85 -1.19
C ILE A 138 -5.43 9.24 -2.59
N PRO A 139 -6.36 9.70 -3.46
CA PRO A 139 -6.06 9.91 -4.88
C PRO A 139 -4.88 10.86 -5.12
N ASN A 140 -3.85 10.40 -5.81
CA ASN A 140 -2.67 11.19 -6.20
C ASN A 140 -2.05 10.74 -7.52
N THR A 141 -2.74 11.07 -8.61
CA THR A 141 -2.34 10.71 -10.00
C THR A 141 -0.92 11.10 -10.42
N ASP A 142 -0.26 12.03 -9.71
CA ASP A 142 1.11 12.43 -9.97
C ASP A 142 2.17 11.61 -9.21
N GLN A 143 1.74 10.78 -8.25
CA GLN A 143 2.55 9.89 -7.43
C GLN A 143 3.74 10.64 -6.79
N ALA A 144 3.48 11.89 -6.37
CA ALA A 144 4.49 12.71 -5.72
C ALA A 144 4.98 12.01 -4.43
N ASN A 145 6.30 11.99 -4.27
CA ASN A 145 7.02 11.40 -3.15
C ASN A 145 8.37 12.13 -3.06
N PHE A 146 8.40 13.19 -2.27
CA PHE A 146 9.45 14.19 -2.27
C PHE A 146 10.73 13.69 -1.61
N ASP A 147 10.61 12.93 -0.52
CA ASP A 147 11.72 12.39 0.24
C ASP A 147 12.20 11.01 -0.28
N GLY A 148 11.34 10.31 -1.01
CA GLY A 148 11.59 9.04 -1.68
C GLY A 148 11.37 7.81 -0.80
N ASP A 149 10.51 7.89 0.23
CA ASP A 149 10.17 6.74 1.06
C ASP A 149 9.05 5.85 0.44
N GLU A 150 8.35 5.04 1.25
CA GLU A 150 7.30 4.13 0.73
C GLU A 150 5.94 4.83 0.55
N LEU A 151 5.74 6.03 1.12
CA LEU A 151 4.50 6.79 1.09
C LEU A 151 4.58 7.92 0.07
N GLY A 152 3.44 8.32 -0.49
CA GLY A 152 3.35 9.54 -1.29
C GLY A 152 3.07 10.77 -0.44
N ASP A 153 3.40 11.95 -0.97
CA ASP A 153 3.29 13.25 -0.27
C ASP A 153 1.90 13.50 0.33
N VAL A 154 0.84 12.92 -0.24
CA VAL A 154 -0.55 13.15 0.23
C VAL A 154 -0.97 12.24 1.39
N CYS A 155 -0.26 11.13 1.61
CA CYS A 155 -0.55 10.14 2.65
C CYS A 155 0.62 9.94 3.63
N ASP A 156 1.73 10.63 3.41
CA ASP A 156 2.80 10.81 4.38
C ASP A 156 2.42 11.86 5.44
N LEU A 157 2.95 11.72 6.65
CA LEU A 157 2.80 12.67 7.75
C LEU A 157 3.96 13.67 7.84
N ASP A 158 5.08 13.39 7.17
CA ASP A 158 6.31 14.20 7.11
C ASP A 158 6.92 14.08 5.70
N ALA A 159 6.32 14.77 4.73
CA ALA A 159 6.56 14.57 3.29
C ALA A 159 8.00 14.88 2.84
N ASP A 160 8.78 15.62 3.63
CA ASP A 160 10.20 15.88 3.37
C ASP A 160 11.18 15.21 4.36
N ASN A 161 10.62 14.43 5.29
CA ASN A 161 11.31 13.65 6.31
C ASN A 161 12.35 14.47 7.09
N ASP A 162 11.98 15.70 7.46
CA ASP A 162 12.83 16.66 8.18
C ASP A 162 12.65 16.66 9.71
N GLU A 163 11.82 15.72 10.22
CA GLU A 163 11.39 15.56 11.61
C GLU A 163 10.33 16.57 12.08
N VAL A 164 9.69 17.30 11.17
CA VAL A 164 8.56 18.19 11.43
C VAL A 164 7.35 17.78 10.61
N ASN A 165 6.35 17.21 11.27
CA ASN A 165 5.10 16.81 10.60
C ASN A 165 4.46 17.94 9.78
N ASP A 166 3.85 17.56 8.66
CA ASP A 166 3.19 18.45 7.69
C ASP A 166 2.16 19.41 8.30
N ASP A 167 1.47 18.99 9.38
CA ASP A 167 0.46 19.81 10.07
C ASP A 167 1.06 21.04 10.78
N SER A 168 2.37 20.99 11.04
CA SER A 168 3.15 21.96 11.80
C SER A 168 4.30 22.54 10.98
N ASP A 169 4.58 21.99 9.81
CA ASP A 169 5.63 22.43 8.91
C ASP A 169 5.15 23.57 7.99
N LEU A 170 5.96 24.64 7.93
CA LEU A 170 5.71 25.76 7.04
C LEU A 170 6.40 25.59 5.68
N CYS A 171 7.23 24.55 5.54
CA CYS A 171 8.18 24.35 4.45
C CYS A 171 8.21 22.89 3.96
N LEU A 172 7.03 22.33 3.65
CA LEU A 172 6.72 20.92 3.27
C LEU A 172 7.64 20.21 2.26
N TYR A 173 8.55 20.92 1.61
CA TYR A 173 9.43 20.43 0.57
C TYR A 173 10.85 20.97 0.76
N THR A 174 11.43 20.68 1.92
CA THR A 174 12.79 21.02 2.30
C THR A 174 13.78 20.00 1.77
N GLN A 175 14.85 20.47 1.13
CA GLN A 175 15.89 19.60 0.59
C GLN A 175 16.36 18.55 1.62
N LEU A 176 16.22 17.27 1.27
CA LEU A 176 16.56 16.15 2.16
C LEU A 176 17.94 16.31 2.82
N GLY A 177 17.98 16.19 4.15
CA GLY A 177 19.18 16.35 4.98
C GLY A 177 19.59 17.80 5.25
N ALA A 178 18.80 18.78 4.84
CA ALA A 178 18.99 20.16 5.28
C ALA A 178 18.70 20.28 6.79
N THR A 179 19.42 21.18 7.45
CA THR A 179 19.09 21.54 8.83
C THR A 179 17.91 22.49 8.82
N VAL A 180 16.85 22.13 9.54
CA VAL A 180 15.61 22.87 9.63
C VAL A 180 15.40 23.45 11.03
N ASN A 181 14.51 24.43 11.14
CA ASN A 181 14.08 24.95 12.44
C ASN A 181 12.83 24.21 12.93
N ALA A 182 12.26 24.64 14.05
CA ALA A 182 11.03 24.05 14.61
C ALA A 182 9.75 24.30 13.79
N SER A 183 9.88 24.84 12.58
CA SER A 183 8.80 25.08 11.63
C SER A 183 9.14 24.45 10.26
N GLY A 184 10.02 23.45 10.26
CA GLY A 184 10.56 22.69 9.11
C GLY A 184 11.31 23.50 8.05
N CYS A 185 11.40 24.83 8.20
CA CYS A 185 12.13 25.62 7.21
C CYS A 185 13.65 25.60 7.39
N SER A 186 14.38 25.33 6.31
CA SER A 186 15.83 25.58 6.22
C SER A 186 16.17 27.08 6.08
N ILE A 187 17.42 27.45 6.35
CA ILE A 187 17.89 28.84 6.15
C ILE A 187 17.68 29.31 4.69
N ALA A 188 17.82 28.41 3.72
CA ALA A 188 17.68 28.75 2.31
C ALA A 188 16.24 29.11 1.93
N GLN A 189 15.24 28.38 2.46
CA GLN A 189 13.83 28.70 2.26
C GLN A 189 13.41 29.96 3.01
N LEU A 190 13.95 30.20 4.21
CA LEU A 190 13.65 31.41 4.99
C LEU A 190 14.25 32.69 4.38
N VAL A 191 15.27 32.57 3.54
CA VAL A 191 15.95 33.69 2.88
C VAL A 191 16.20 33.39 1.41
N PRO A 192 15.14 33.40 0.57
CA PRO A 192 15.25 33.09 -0.86
C PRO A 192 16.19 34.06 -1.58
N CYS A 193 16.78 33.60 -2.68
CA CYS A 193 17.70 34.43 -3.48
C CYS A 193 16.94 35.54 -4.24
N GLU A 194 15.69 35.25 -4.61
CA GLU A 194 14.79 36.05 -5.44
C GLU A 194 14.24 37.26 -4.67
N GLY A 195 14.05 37.12 -3.36
CA GLY A 195 13.41 38.14 -2.54
C GLY A 195 13.03 37.64 -1.15
N ALA A 196 12.54 38.55 -0.32
CA ALA A 196 12.04 38.22 1.02
C ALA A 196 10.59 37.68 0.99
N ASP A 197 9.86 37.97 -0.07
CA ASP A 197 8.50 37.49 -0.36
C ASP A 197 8.29 37.53 -1.89
N GLU A 198 7.18 36.96 -2.37
CA GLU A 198 6.84 36.84 -3.80
C GLU A 198 6.82 38.19 -4.55
N ASN A 199 6.73 39.32 -3.84
CA ASN A 199 6.60 40.66 -4.44
C ASN A 199 7.74 41.62 -4.06
N THR A 200 8.73 41.16 -3.29
CA THR A 200 9.78 42.02 -2.75
C THR A 200 11.15 41.41 -2.98
N SER A 201 11.82 41.90 -4.02
CA SER A 201 13.24 41.62 -4.26
C SER A 201 14.14 42.32 -3.25
N TRP A 202 15.35 41.79 -3.08
CA TRP A 202 16.38 42.44 -2.28
C TRP A 202 16.78 43.79 -2.88
N LYS A 203 16.83 44.85 -2.06
CA LYS A 203 17.24 46.19 -2.55
C LYS A 203 18.71 46.24 -2.98
N ASN A 204 19.53 45.39 -2.39
CA ASN A 204 20.94 45.22 -2.69
C ASN A 204 21.48 43.97 -1.99
N HIS A 205 22.67 43.52 -2.41
CA HIS A 205 23.32 42.31 -1.93
C HIS A 205 23.58 42.37 -0.42
N GLY A 206 23.88 43.56 0.12
CA GLY A 206 24.09 43.75 1.55
C GLY A 206 22.84 43.44 2.39
N GLN A 207 21.64 43.74 1.88
CA GLN A 207 20.38 43.40 2.55
C GLN A 207 20.18 41.88 2.62
N TYR A 208 20.41 41.17 1.51
CA TYR A 208 20.35 39.70 1.45
C TYR A 208 21.33 39.08 2.47
N VAL A 209 22.61 39.44 2.42
CA VAL A 209 23.64 38.90 3.33
C VAL A 209 23.31 39.24 4.78
N SER A 210 22.76 40.42 5.05
CA SER A 210 22.35 40.81 6.42
C SER A 210 21.22 39.94 6.96
N LYS A 211 20.23 39.61 6.12
CA LYS A 211 19.11 38.74 6.51
C LYS A 211 19.58 37.29 6.67
N MET A 212 20.42 36.77 5.77
CA MET A 212 21.09 35.47 5.93
C MET A 212 21.84 35.40 7.27
N ALA A 213 22.62 36.43 7.61
CA ALA A 213 23.35 36.49 8.87
C ALA A 213 22.43 36.48 10.09
N LYS A 214 21.24 37.07 9.98
CA LYS A 214 20.26 37.09 11.07
C LYS A 214 19.72 35.68 11.30
N GLU A 215 19.26 35.00 10.25
CA GLU A 215 18.69 33.65 10.39
C GLU A 215 19.73 32.61 10.77
N ALA A 216 20.93 32.64 10.17
CA ALA A 216 22.02 31.74 10.57
C ALA A 216 22.43 31.91 12.05
N LYS A 217 22.35 33.14 12.60
CA LYS A 217 22.56 33.36 14.05
C LYS A 217 21.44 32.76 14.90
N THR A 218 20.20 32.80 14.42
CA THR A 218 19.04 32.17 15.09
C THR A 218 19.26 30.66 15.18
N PHE A 219 19.61 30.01 14.06
CA PHE A 219 19.89 28.56 14.01
C PHE A 219 21.02 28.17 14.95
N ARG A 220 22.12 28.95 14.95
CA ARG A 220 23.25 28.72 15.87
C ARG A 220 22.86 28.88 17.34
N LYS A 221 21.95 29.82 17.65
CA LYS A 221 21.43 30.02 19.01
C LYS A 221 20.52 28.88 19.45
N GLN A 222 19.79 28.27 18.52
CA GLN A 222 18.98 27.08 18.74
C GLN A 222 19.82 25.79 18.83
N GLY A 223 21.10 25.86 18.47
CA GLY A 223 22.00 24.69 18.48
C GLY A 223 21.88 23.81 17.23
N LEU A 224 21.12 24.26 16.22
CA LEU A 224 20.88 23.54 14.97
C LEU A 224 22.14 23.49 14.09
N ILE A 225 22.94 24.55 14.14
CA ILE A 225 24.23 24.62 13.44
C ILE A 225 25.35 25.02 14.39
N ASN A 226 26.56 24.57 14.10
CA ASN A 226 27.78 24.91 14.82
C ASN A 226 28.47 26.18 14.25
N GLN A 227 29.57 26.58 14.89
CA GLN A 227 30.31 27.78 14.49
C GLN A 227 30.95 27.66 13.09
N TRP A 228 31.33 26.46 12.68
CA TRP A 228 31.97 26.23 11.38
C TRP A 228 30.92 26.30 10.25
N GLU A 229 29.79 25.63 10.40
CA GLU A 229 28.64 25.72 9.47
C GLU A 229 28.17 27.16 9.29
N PHE A 230 28.03 27.90 10.39
CA PHE A 230 27.69 29.32 10.34
C PHE A 230 28.65 30.12 9.45
N LEU A 231 29.96 29.89 9.58
CA LEU A 231 30.96 30.60 8.76
C LEU A 231 30.87 30.18 7.28
N THR A 232 30.64 28.90 7.01
CA THR A 232 30.46 28.37 5.65
C THR A 232 29.23 28.99 4.97
N ILE A 233 28.09 29.04 5.66
CA ILE A 233 26.85 29.68 5.18
C ILE A 233 27.10 31.16 4.86
N MET A 234 27.76 31.88 5.77
CA MET A 234 28.05 33.30 5.56
C MET A 234 29.04 33.56 4.43
N GLN A 235 30.03 32.68 4.24
CA GLN A 235 30.96 32.76 3.12
C GLN A 235 30.24 32.51 1.79
N ALA A 236 29.37 31.52 1.71
CA ALA A 236 28.57 31.24 0.52
C ALA A 236 27.63 32.41 0.19
N ALA A 237 26.91 32.96 1.18
CA ALA A 237 26.02 34.10 0.99
C ALA A 237 26.78 35.34 0.45
N ALA A 238 27.96 35.63 0.98
CA ALA A 238 28.80 36.76 0.54
C ALA A 238 29.37 36.61 -0.88
N GLN A 239 29.51 35.37 -1.36
CA GLN A 239 30.00 35.07 -2.72
C GLN A 239 28.86 34.92 -3.73
N SER A 240 27.62 34.73 -3.26
CA SER A 240 26.43 34.53 -4.09
C SER A 240 26.14 35.71 -5.03
N ALA A 241 25.29 35.46 -6.04
CA ALA A 241 24.73 36.50 -6.90
C ALA A 241 23.46 37.15 -6.34
N CYS A 242 22.93 36.65 -5.20
CA CYS A 242 21.64 37.04 -4.67
C CYS A 242 21.60 38.51 -4.25
N GLY A 243 20.53 39.21 -4.66
CA GLY A 243 20.34 40.64 -4.41
C GLY A 243 21.34 41.58 -5.11
N LYS A 244 22.09 41.13 -6.11
CA LYS A 244 22.94 42.00 -6.94
C LYS A 244 22.15 42.82 -7.96
#